data_AF-A0A940AA65-F1
#
_entry.id   AF-A0A940AA65-F1
#
_cell.length_a   1.000
_cell.length_b   1.000
_cell.length_c   1.000
_cell.angle_alpha   90.00
_cell.angle_beta   90.00
_cell.angle_gamma   90.00
#
_symmetry.space_group_name_H-M   'P 1'
#
loop_
_entity.id
_entity.type
_entity.pdbx_description
1 polymer ?
#
loop_
_entity_poly.entity_id
_entity_poly.type
_entity_poly.pdbx_seq_one_letter_code
_entity_poly.pdbx_strand_id
1 'polypeptide(L)'
;MNKETARLLRKHRFNEPVEAHYDSAGELQEKSEQGIDNWNRPAHDKNVRHQAYSAPELSQAQQWLREKKRFDVLVYRDYFCGKVGKYYATIIRLRDGALSETRRFRSYEKALEAGIVKALKTL
;
A
#
# COMPACT_ATOMS: atom_id res chain seq x y z
N MET A 1 -1.90 -1.85 7.41
CA MET A 1 -2.32 -2.24 6.04
C MET A 1 -2.81 -3.68 6.05
N ASN A 2 -3.77 -4.05 5.21
CA ASN A 2 -4.28 -5.41 5.17
C ASN A 2 -3.38 -6.38 4.39
N LYS A 3 -3.59 -7.67 4.64
CA LYS A 3 -2.81 -8.80 4.11
C LYS A 3 -2.85 -8.90 2.58
N GLU A 4 -3.99 -8.62 1.97
CA GLU A 4 -4.17 -8.68 0.52
C GLU A 4 -3.41 -7.56 -0.20
N THR A 5 -3.46 -6.34 0.34
CA THR A 5 -2.71 -5.19 -0.19
C THR A 5 -1.20 -5.45 -0.09
N ALA A 6 -0.72 -5.99 1.03
CA ALA A 6 0.68 -6.34 1.21
C ALA A 6 1.16 -7.43 0.22
N ARG A 7 0.32 -8.42 -0.09
CA ARG A 7 0.61 -9.41 -1.15
C ARG A 7 0.71 -8.76 -2.54
N LEU A 8 -0.17 -7.80 -2.85
CA LEU A 8 -0.09 -7.05 -4.10
C LEU A 8 1.22 -6.25 -4.17
N LEU A 9 1.60 -5.57 -3.09
CA LEU A 9 2.88 -4.83 -3.03
C LEU A 9 4.07 -5.74 -3.33
N ARG A 10 4.12 -6.94 -2.73
CA ARG A 10 5.16 -7.94 -3.03
C ARG A 10 5.14 -8.36 -4.51
N LYS A 11 3.96 -8.62 -5.09
CA LYS A 11 3.82 -8.96 -6.53
C LYS A 11 4.43 -7.88 -7.42
N HIS A 12 4.29 -6.60 -7.05
CA HIS A 12 4.86 -5.46 -7.78
C HIS A 12 6.29 -5.08 -7.35
N ARG A 13 6.96 -5.99 -6.61
CA ARG A 13 8.35 -5.88 -6.13
C ARG A 13 8.59 -4.66 -5.25
N PHE A 14 7.66 -4.34 -4.37
CA PHE A 14 7.92 -3.41 -3.27
C PHE A 14 9.14 -3.90 -2.48
N ASN A 15 10.13 -3.03 -2.27
CA ASN A 15 11.43 -3.40 -1.73
C ASN A 15 12.00 -2.33 -0.78
N GLU A 16 11.13 -1.52 -0.19
CA GLU A 16 11.56 -0.54 0.81
C GLU A 16 11.59 -1.20 2.21
N PRO A 17 12.46 -0.72 3.11
CA PRO A 17 12.49 -1.14 4.51
C PRO A 17 11.17 -0.80 5.23
N VAL A 18 10.67 -1.71 6.08
CA VAL A 18 9.41 -1.55 6.83
C VAL A 18 9.53 -2.06 8.27
N GLU A 19 8.65 -1.57 9.14
CA GLU A 19 8.59 -1.95 10.57
C GLU A 19 7.72 -3.17 10.85
N ALA A 20 6.82 -3.52 9.93
CA ALA A 20 5.89 -4.64 10.06
C ALA A 20 5.92 -5.54 8.83
N HIS A 21 5.65 -6.83 9.04
CA HIS A 21 5.57 -7.82 7.97
C HIS A 21 4.53 -8.88 8.30
N TYR A 22 4.06 -9.57 7.28
CA TYR A 22 3.32 -10.82 7.45
C TYR A 22 4.31 -11.98 7.44
N ASP A 23 4.21 -12.87 8.43
CA ASP A 23 5.04 -14.08 8.50
C ASP A 23 4.55 -15.18 7.53
N SER A 24 5.09 -16.39 7.62
CA SER A 24 4.68 -17.50 6.75
C SER A 24 3.30 -18.11 7.07
N ALA A 25 2.80 -17.97 8.30
CA ALA A 25 1.40 -18.23 8.62
C ALA A 25 0.50 -17.07 8.11
N GLY A 26 1.13 -15.93 7.84
CA GLY A 26 0.53 -14.69 7.40
C GLY A 26 -0.21 -14.00 8.53
N GLU A 27 0.28 -14.16 9.75
CA GLU A 27 -0.03 -13.31 10.89
C GLU A 27 0.81 -12.03 10.80
N LEU A 28 0.23 -10.91 11.24
CA LEU A 28 0.93 -9.63 11.23
C LEU A 28 1.91 -9.59 12.41
N GLN A 29 3.19 -9.44 12.11
CA GLN A 29 4.24 -9.23 13.08
C GLN A 29 4.66 -7.76 13.03
N GLU A 30 4.49 -7.05 14.15
CA GLU A 30 4.97 -5.68 14.35
C GLU A 30 6.28 -5.72 15.13
N LYS A 31 7.24 -4.85 14.78
CA LYS A 31 8.54 -4.73 15.47
C LYS A 31 9.26 -6.08 15.65
N SER A 32 10.10 -6.43 14.68
CA SER A 32 11.20 -7.34 15.02
C SER A 32 12.16 -6.61 15.97
N GLU A 33 12.71 -7.30 16.97
CA GLU A 33 13.83 -6.79 17.79
C GLU A 33 15.04 -6.36 16.93
N GLN A 34 15.04 -6.73 15.64
CA GLN A 34 16.07 -6.48 14.64
C GLN A 34 15.87 -5.18 13.83
N GLY A 35 14.79 -4.42 14.04
CA GLY A 35 14.58 -3.10 13.43
C GLY A 35 13.85 -3.09 12.07
N ILE A 36 14.04 -1.99 11.31
CA ILE A 36 13.44 -1.76 9.99
C ILE A 36 14.17 -2.61 8.93
N ASP A 37 13.48 -3.52 8.26
CA ASP A 37 14.08 -4.38 7.21
C ASP A 37 13.15 -4.54 5.98
N ASN A 38 13.74 -4.98 4.86
CA ASN A 38 13.00 -5.32 3.65
C ASN A 38 12.75 -6.84 3.57
N TRP A 39 11.55 -7.23 4.01
CA TRP A 39 11.07 -8.61 4.04
C TRP A 39 10.70 -9.18 2.66
N ASN A 40 10.75 -8.38 1.60
CA ASN A 40 10.55 -8.82 0.22
C ASN A 40 11.87 -9.16 -0.50
N ARG A 41 13.03 -9.13 0.20
CA ARG A 41 14.31 -9.53 -0.39
C ARG A 41 14.25 -10.99 -0.86
N PRO A 42 14.84 -11.32 -2.03
CA PRO A 42 14.96 -12.70 -2.45
C PRO A 42 15.77 -13.47 -1.40
N ALA A 43 15.22 -14.56 -0.89
CA ALA A 43 15.93 -15.43 0.05
C ALA A 43 17.25 -15.87 -0.61
N HIS A 44 18.37 -15.59 0.07
CA HIS A 44 19.69 -16.07 -0.38
C HIS A 44 19.77 -17.59 -0.38
N ASP A 45 18.87 -18.25 0.36
CA ASP A 45 18.80 -19.69 0.51
C ASP A 45 17.50 -20.25 -0.10
N LYS A 46 17.67 -21.17 -1.07
CA LYS A 46 16.57 -21.80 -1.83
C LYS A 46 15.64 -22.65 -0.96
N ASN A 47 16.06 -22.96 0.28
CA ASN A 47 15.31 -23.79 1.21
C ASN A 47 14.40 -23.00 2.18
N VAL A 48 14.50 -21.67 2.23
CA VAL A 48 13.63 -20.86 3.08
C VAL A 48 12.33 -20.56 2.34
N ARG A 49 11.39 -21.51 2.41
CA ARG A 49 9.98 -21.34 1.95
C ARG A 49 9.14 -20.42 2.85
N HIS A 50 9.75 -19.71 3.79
CA HIS A 50 9.03 -18.76 4.62
C HIS A 50 8.83 -17.46 3.85
N GLN A 51 7.72 -17.43 3.11
CA GLN A 51 7.27 -16.29 2.32
C GLN A 51 6.77 -15.16 3.23
N ALA A 52 7.62 -14.62 4.10
CA ALA A 52 7.33 -13.33 4.72
C ALA A 52 7.14 -12.26 3.64
N TYR A 53 6.34 -11.24 3.92
CA TYR A 53 6.22 -10.10 3.02
C TYR A 53 5.95 -8.80 3.77
N SER A 54 6.59 -7.74 3.28
CA SER A 54 6.53 -6.41 3.89
C SER A 54 5.08 -5.93 4.02
N ALA A 55 4.75 -5.40 5.20
CA ALA A 55 3.48 -4.75 5.50
C ALA A 55 3.73 -3.27 5.88
N PRO A 56 4.05 -2.40 4.89
CA PRO A 56 4.35 -1.00 5.17
C PRO A 56 3.15 -0.26 5.79
N GLU A 57 3.41 0.93 6.31
CA GLU A 57 2.33 1.89 6.52
C GLU A 57 1.70 2.30 5.18
N LEU A 58 0.45 2.76 5.21
CA LEU A 58 -0.22 3.25 4.00
C LEU A 58 0.51 4.47 3.40
N SER A 59 1.08 5.32 4.25
CA SER A 59 1.92 6.48 3.90
C SER A 59 3.16 6.06 3.09
N GLN A 60 3.89 5.04 3.56
CA GLN A 60 5.08 4.50 2.90
C GLN A 60 4.72 3.87 1.54
N ALA A 61 3.63 3.09 1.47
CA ALA A 61 3.17 2.51 0.21
C ALA A 61 2.74 3.58 -0.80
N GLN A 62 2.06 4.64 -0.34
CA GLN A 62 1.68 5.81 -1.13
C GLN A 62 2.91 6.54 -1.68
N GLN A 63 3.92 6.78 -0.84
CA GLN A 63 5.18 7.41 -1.25
C GLN A 63 5.91 6.58 -2.31
N TRP A 64 6.02 5.27 -2.10
CA TRP A 64 6.66 4.36 -3.06
C TRP A 64 5.94 4.34 -4.42
N LEU A 65 4.60 4.36 -4.42
CA LEU A 65 3.82 4.47 -5.66
C LEU A 65 4.16 5.76 -6.41
N ARG A 66 4.27 6.88 -5.70
CA ARG A 66 4.59 8.19 -6.29
C ARG A 66 6.00 8.21 -6.86
N GLU A 67 6.99 7.82 -6.08
CA GLU A 67 8.40 7.97 -6.42
C GLU A 67 8.91 6.88 -7.37
N LYS A 68 8.51 5.62 -7.16
CA LYS A 68 9.05 4.47 -7.90
C LYS A 68 8.13 3.99 -9.02
N LYS A 69 6.82 4.20 -8.91
CA LYS A 69 5.83 3.72 -9.88
C LYS A 69 5.14 4.80 -10.67
N ARG A 70 5.37 6.09 -10.35
CA ARG A 70 4.78 7.25 -11.03
C ARG A 70 3.25 7.28 -10.93
N PHE A 71 2.70 6.90 -9.78
CA PHE A 71 1.28 7.05 -9.44
C PHE A 71 1.13 7.92 -8.20
N ASP A 72 0.33 8.98 -8.28
CA ASP A 72 -0.07 9.74 -7.10
C ASP A 72 -1.45 9.29 -6.63
N VAL A 73 -1.60 9.12 -5.32
CA VAL A 73 -2.86 8.71 -4.69
C VAL A 73 -3.23 9.78 -3.68
N LEU A 74 -4.30 10.53 -3.94
CA LEU A 74 -4.74 11.64 -3.10
C LEU A 74 -6.07 11.30 -2.48
N VAL A 75 -6.24 11.55 -1.18
CA VAL A 75 -7.49 11.29 -0.48
C VAL A 75 -8.21 12.60 -0.24
N TYR A 76 -9.44 12.67 -0.70
CA TYR A 76 -10.34 13.79 -0.51
C TYR A 76 -11.50 13.38 0.38
N ARG A 77 -12.19 14.39 0.92
CA ARG A 77 -13.44 14.22 1.64
C ARG A 77 -14.49 15.10 0.99
N ASP A 78 -15.63 14.52 0.65
CA ASP A 78 -16.75 15.29 0.13
C ASP A 78 -17.14 16.37 1.16
N TYR A 79 -17.23 17.62 0.72
CA TYR A 79 -17.77 18.72 1.51
C TYR A 79 -18.76 19.48 0.64
N PHE A 80 -20.05 19.44 0.99
CA PHE A 80 -21.09 20.07 0.20
C PHE A 80 -22.15 20.68 1.10
N CYS A 81 -22.51 21.95 0.86
CA CYS A 81 -23.51 22.70 1.63
C CYS A 81 -23.37 22.55 3.16
N GLY A 82 -22.15 22.70 3.69
CA GLY A 82 -21.88 22.60 5.12
C GLY A 82 -21.94 21.17 5.69
N LYS A 83 -22.23 20.16 4.87
CA LYS A 83 -22.25 18.75 5.30
C LYS A 83 -20.94 18.08 4.94
N VAL A 84 -20.35 17.46 5.96
CA VAL A 84 -19.14 16.69 5.82
C VAL A 84 -19.51 15.27 5.38
N GLY A 85 -19.09 14.90 4.17
CA GLY A 85 -19.37 13.62 3.56
C GLY A 85 -18.30 12.55 3.82
N LYS A 86 -18.21 11.62 2.87
CA LYS A 86 -17.33 10.45 2.91
C LYS A 86 -15.98 10.75 2.24
N TYR A 87 -14.98 9.92 2.54
CA TYR A 87 -13.66 9.98 1.93
C TYR A 87 -13.63 9.20 0.62
N TYR A 88 -12.83 9.64 -0.35
CA TYR A 88 -12.52 8.88 -1.56
C TYR A 88 -11.08 9.16 -1.97
N ALA A 89 -10.48 8.25 -2.73
CA ALA A 89 -9.15 8.45 -3.28
C ALA A 89 -9.22 8.71 -4.79
N THR A 90 -8.44 9.68 -5.24
CA THR A 90 -8.14 9.95 -6.64
C THR A 90 -6.74 9.41 -6.93
N ILE A 91 -6.65 8.58 -7.96
CA ILE A 91 -5.42 7.98 -8.46
C ILE A 91 -5.05 8.68 -9.75
N ILE A 92 -3.88 9.28 -9.80
CA ILE A 92 -3.35 10.00 -10.95
C ILE A 92 -2.12 9.25 -11.46
N ARG A 93 -2.15 8.81 -12.72
CA ARG A 93 -0.97 8.26 -13.37
C ARG A 93 -0.10 9.41 -13.88
N LEU A 94 1.07 9.61 -13.29
CA LEU A 94 1.95 10.76 -13.57
C LEU A 94 2.64 10.68 -14.95
N ARG A 95 2.46 9.58 -15.70
CA ARG A 95 3.03 9.42 -17.04
C ARG A 95 2.20 10.12 -18.12
N ASP A 96 0.87 10.02 -18.03
CA ASP A 96 -0.09 10.45 -19.06
C ASP A 96 -1.20 11.34 -18.49
N GLY A 97 -1.24 11.55 -17.17
CA GLY A 97 -2.27 12.34 -16.49
C GLY A 97 -3.60 11.62 -16.34
N ALA A 98 -3.68 10.31 -16.64
CA ALA A 98 -4.93 9.55 -16.51
C ALA A 98 -5.40 9.54 -15.06
N LEU A 99 -6.67 9.91 -14.86
CA LEU A 99 -7.30 10.04 -13.55
C LEU A 99 -8.34 8.94 -13.36
N SER A 100 -8.35 8.36 -12.16
CA SER A 100 -9.40 7.45 -11.73
C SER A 100 -9.73 7.68 -10.27
N GLU A 101 -10.98 7.43 -9.88
CA GLU A 101 -11.41 7.57 -8.49
C GLU A 101 -11.84 6.23 -7.89
N THR A 102 -11.80 6.14 -6.56
CA THR A 102 -12.44 5.07 -5.81
C THR A 102 -13.89 5.41 -5.50
N ARG A 103 -14.66 4.40 -5.05
CA ARG A 103 -15.91 4.68 -4.34
C ARG A 103 -15.63 5.46 -3.03
N ARG A 104 -16.70 5.90 -2.39
CA ARG A 104 -16.69 6.63 -1.12
C ARG A 104 -16.64 5.69 0.08
N PHE A 105 -15.85 6.04 1.09
CA PHE A 105 -15.58 5.29 2.32
C PHE A 105 -15.81 6.16 3.57
N ARG A 106 -16.08 5.51 4.70
CA ARG A 106 -16.33 6.21 5.98
C ARG A 106 -15.05 6.73 6.65
N SER A 107 -13.88 6.19 6.32
CA SER A 107 -12.61 6.59 6.91
C SER A 107 -11.57 6.91 5.84
N TYR A 108 -10.61 7.75 6.24
CA TYR A 108 -9.47 8.15 5.42
C TYR A 108 -8.63 6.93 5.02
N GLU A 109 -8.31 6.07 5.98
CA GLU A 109 -7.43 4.91 5.80
C GLU A 109 -8.03 3.91 4.81
N LYS A 110 -9.35 3.70 4.85
CA LYS A 110 -10.05 2.83 3.89
C LYS A 110 -10.04 3.40 2.48
N ALA A 111 -10.17 4.73 2.34
CA ALA A 111 -10.06 5.39 1.04
C ALA A 111 -8.63 5.30 0.51
N LEU A 112 -7.62 5.59 1.36
CA LEU A 112 -6.21 5.51 1.01
C LEU A 112 -5.82 4.09 0.56
N GLU A 113 -6.18 3.07 1.35
CA GLU A 113 -5.88 1.68 1.01
C GLU A 113 -6.58 1.25 -0.29
N ALA A 114 -7.84 1.65 -0.49
CA ALA A 114 -8.54 1.37 -1.75
C ALA A 114 -7.88 2.05 -2.96
N GLY A 115 -7.36 3.27 -2.78
CA GLY A 115 -6.60 3.99 -3.79
C GLY A 115 -5.30 3.28 -4.14
N ILE A 116 -4.53 2.85 -3.12
CA ILE A 116 -3.31 2.05 -3.27
C ILE A 116 -3.60 0.74 -4.01
N VAL A 117 -4.62 -0.02 -3.59
CA VAL A 117 -5.00 -1.29 -4.25
C VAL A 117 -5.37 -1.05 -5.71
N LYS A 118 -6.11 0.02 -6.01
CA LYS A 118 -6.51 0.36 -7.38
C LYS A 118 -5.29 0.73 -8.23
N ALA A 119 -4.37 1.55 -7.71
CA ALA A 119 -3.12 1.89 -8.37
C ALA A 119 -2.29 0.62 -8.67
N LEU A 120 -2.10 -0.27 -7.69
CA LEU A 120 -1.35 -1.52 -7.84
C LEU A 120 -1.94 -2.42 -8.93
N LYS A 121 -3.28 -2.55 -9.00
CA LYS A 121 -3.95 -3.34 -10.04
C LYS A 121 -3.79 -2.77 -11.46
N THR A 122 -3.40 -1.50 -11.58
CA THR A 122 -3.18 -0.81 -12.86
C THR A 122 -1.70 -0.64 -13.24
N LEU A 123 -0.78 -1.19 -12.43
CA LEU A 123 0.65 -1.30 -12.75
C LEU A 123 0.90 -2.46 -13.72
#